data_AF-A0A5D4RRA1-F1
#
_entry.id   AF-A0A5D4RRA1-F1
#
_cell.length_a   1.000
_cell.length_b   1.000
_cell.length_c   1.000
_cell.angle_alpha   90.00
_cell.angle_beta   90.00
_cell.angle_gamma   90.00
#
_symmetry.space_group_name_H-M   'P 1'
#
loop_
_entity.id
_entity.type
_entity.pdbx_description
1 polymer ?
#
loop_
_entity_poly.entity_id
_entity_poly.type
_entity_poly.pdbx_seq_one_letter_code
_entity_poly.pdbx_strand_id
1 'polypeptide(L)'
;MEQVIDLVIAGKSAESLGERTLRDYRKDWKYIVTDLEKNYEIETMDKLSPLIFRNDINYLKYDVSKYDGHKYIQSEQGIGLSDTTINIRFRVYRAMFNFFQREDLI
;
A
#
# COMPACT_ATOMS: atom_id res chain seq x y z
N MET A 1 -3.07 10.76 -4.53
CA MET A 1 -2.16 9.70 -4.01
C MET A 1 -0.93 9.39 -4.89
N GLU A 2 -0.92 9.60 -6.21
CA GLU A 2 0.26 9.23 -7.05
C GLU A 2 1.50 10.12 -6.86
N GLN A 3 1.31 11.42 -6.64
CA GLN A 3 2.43 12.35 -6.37
C GLN A 3 3.27 11.92 -5.15
N VAL A 4 2.64 11.25 -4.19
CA VAL A 4 3.26 10.74 -2.96
C VAL A 4 4.29 9.67 -3.29
N ILE A 5 3.92 8.66 -4.08
CA ILE A 5 4.84 7.58 -4.43
C ILE A 5 5.93 8.07 -5.37
N ASP A 6 5.63 9.01 -6.27
CA ASP A 6 6.65 9.60 -7.14
C ASP A 6 7.73 10.34 -6.34
N LEU A 7 7.35 11.08 -5.30
CA LEU A 7 8.28 11.73 -4.39
C LEU A 7 9.18 10.72 -3.66
N VAL A 8 8.59 9.64 -3.13
CA VAL A 8 9.37 8.59 -2.46
C VAL A 8 10.32 7.92 -3.44
N ILE A 9 9.87 7.58 -4.64
CA ILE A 9 10.71 6.91 -5.64
C ILE A 9 11.87 7.82 -6.05
N ALA A 10 11.62 9.11 -6.26
CA ALA A 10 12.68 10.08 -6.54
C ALA A 10 13.70 10.15 -5.39
N GLY A 11 13.23 10.34 -4.15
CA GLY A 11 14.10 10.41 -2.98
C GLY A 11 14.90 9.12 -2.75
N LYS A 12 14.26 7.96 -2.81
CA LYS A 12 14.91 6.65 -2.64
C LYS A 12 15.85 6.28 -3.79
N SER A 13 15.58 6.74 -5.00
CA SER A 13 16.49 6.54 -6.12
C SER A 13 17.82 7.30 -5.92
N ALA A 14 17.77 8.49 -5.33
CA ALA A 14 18.97 9.25 -4.96
C ALA A 14 19.80 8.54 -3.87
N GLU A 15 19.16 7.71 -3.03
CA GLU A 15 19.82 6.87 -2.02
C GLU A 15 20.42 5.56 -2.59
N SER A 16 20.46 5.41 -3.92
CA SER A 16 20.96 4.19 -4.58
C SER A 16 20.17 2.91 -4.25
N LEU A 17 18.87 3.05 -3.96
CA LEU A 17 18.01 1.88 -3.77
C LEU A 17 17.84 1.12 -5.09
N GLY A 18 17.97 -0.21 -5.05
CA GLY A 18 17.90 -1.04 -6.26
C GLY A 18 16.55 -0.94 -6.98
N GLU A 19 16.57 -0.97 -8.32
CA GLU A 19 15.37 -0.81 -9.16
C GLU A 19 14.25 -1.80 -8.83
N ARG A 20 14.62 -3.04 -8.47
CA ARG A 20 13.64 -4.05 -8.06
C ARG A 20 12.84 -3.57 -6.85
N THR A 21 13.52 -3.03 -5.85
CA THR A 21 12.90 -2.50 -4.64
C THR A 21 12.00 -1.32 -4.99
N LEU A 22 12.43 -0.41 -5.87
CA LEU A 22 11.60 0.71 -6.34
C LEU A 22 10.33 0.25 -7.06
N ARG A 23 10.40 -0.83 -7.85
CA ARG A 23 9.21 -1.44 -8.46
C ARG A 23 8.26 -2.04 -7.43
N ASP A 24 8.81 -2.72 -6.43
CA ASP A 24 8.01 -3.29 -5.34
C ASP A 24 7.30 -2.17 -4.55
N TYR A 25 7.95 -1.03 -4.32
CA TYR A 25 7.33 0.15 -3.70
C TYR A 25 6.10 0.62 -4.48
N ARG A 26 6.22 0.81 -5.80
CA ARG A 26 5.09 1.22 -6.65
C ARG A 26 3.95 0.20 -6.64
N LYS A 27 4.29 -1.09 -6.71
CA LYS A 27 3.31 -2.18 -6.74
C LYS A 27 2.53 -2.25 -5.43
N ASP A 28 3.22 -2.25 -4.29
CA ASP A 28 2.58 -2.39 -2.99
C ASP A 28 1.80 -1.12 -2.59
N TRP A 29 2.31 0.06 -2.95
CA TRP A 29 1.56 1.32 -2.81
C TRP A 29 0.25 1.28 -3.58
N LYS A 30 0.29 0.85 -4.85
CA LYS A 30 -0.91 0.75 -5.69
C LYS A 30 -1.97 -0.16 -5.07
N TYR A 31 -1.59 -1.30 -4.50
CA TYR A 31 -2.55 -2.18 -3.84
C TYR A 31 -3.24 -1.49 -2.68
N ILE A 32 -2.47 -0.85 -1.80
CA ILE A 32 -3.04 -0.18 -0.62
C ILE A 32 -3.93 0.99 -1.04
N VAL A 33 -3.50 1.82 -2.00
CA VAL A 33 -4.33 2.94 -2.48
C VAL A 33 -5.62 2.42 -3.12
N THR A 34 -5.55 1.35 -3.91
CA THR A 34 -6.76 0.74 -4.51
C THR A 34 -7.73 0.25 -3.43
N ASP A 35 -7.22 -0.38 -2.37
CA ASP A 35 -8.04 -0.90 -1.28
C ASP A 35 -8.61 0.24 -0.40
N LEU A 36 -7.86 1.32 -0.19
CA LEU A 36 -8.31 2.51 0.51
C LEU A 36 -9.37 3.28 -0.30
N GLU A 37 -9.16 3.50 -1.59
CA GLU A 37 -10.11 4.21 -2.48
C GLU A 37 -11.42 3.44 -2.67
N LYS A 38 -11.40 2.11 -2.55
CA LYS A 38 -12.62 1.28 -2.54
C LYS A 38 -13.46 1.48 -1.28
N ASN A 39 -12.82 1.70 -0.13
CA ASN A 39 -13.47 1.67 1.19
C ASN A 39 -13.66 3.07 1.79
N TYR A 40 -12.94 4.08 1.30
CA TYR A 40 -12.92 5.42 1.87
C TYR A 40 -12.77 6.50 0.78
N GLU A 41 -13.37 7.66 1.01
CA GLU A 41 -13.16 8.86 0.18
C GLU A 41 -11.87 9.59 0.60
N ILE A 42 -10.72 8.98 0.31
CA ILE A 42 -9.40 9.52 0.66
C ILE A 42 -8.66 9.93 -0.61
N GLU A 43 -8.49 11.23 -0.80
CA GLU A 43 -7.75 11.79 -1.94
C GLU A 43 -6.31 12.18 -1.58
N THR A 44 -6.06 12.42 -0.29
CA THR A 44 -4.84 13.04 0.24
C THR A 44 -4.30 12.29 1.46
N MET A 45 -2.98 12.34 1.67
CA MET A 45 -2.32 11.58 2.76
C MET A 45 -2.66 12.06 4.16
N ASP A 46 -2.95 13.34 4.35
CA ASP A 46 -3.30 13.94 5.64
C ASP A 46 -4.58 13.35 6.25
N LYS A 47 -5.44 12.77 5.42
CA LYS A 47 -6.64 12.05 5.87
C LYS A 47 -6.33 10.65 6.42
N LEU A 48 -5.11 10.13 6.21
CA LEU A 48 -4.73 8.82 6.73
C LEU A 48 -4.57 8.88 8.25
N SER A 49 -5.10 7.87 8.93
CA SER A 49 -5.05 7.78 10.39
C SER A 49 -4.77 6.35 10.85
N PRO A 50 -4.26 6.15 12.08
CA PRO A 50 -4.12 4.82 12.67
C PRO A 50 -5.42 4.00 12.65
N LEU A 51 -6.58 4.66 12.73
CA LEU A 51 -7.88 3.99 12.66
C LEU A 51 -8.14 3.42 11.26
N ILE A 52 -7.91 4.22 10.22
CA ILE A 52 -8.05 3.78 8.82
C ILE A 52 -7.14 2.58 8.56
N PHE A 53 -5.88 2.62 9.03
CA PHE A 53 -4.96 1.49 8.85
C PHE A 53 -5.42 0.22 9.56
N ARG A 54 -5.93 0.31 10.79
CA ARG A 54 -6.45 -0.87 11.50
C ARG A 54 -7.67 -1.46 10.80
N ASN A 55 -8.56 -0.60 10.32
CA ASN A 55 -9.74 -1.04 9.59
C ASN A 55 -9.36 -1.68 8.24
N ASP A 56 -8.40 -1.10 7.52
CA ASP A 56 -7.89 -1.66 6.27
C ASP A 56 -7.20 -3.02 6.50
N ILE A 57 -6.39 -3.17 7.54
CA ILE A 57 -5.81 -4.47 7.93
C ILE A 57 -6.90 -5.51 8.20
N ASN A 58 -7.96 -5.14 8.92
CA ASN A 58 -9.09 -6.04 9.18
C ASN A 58 -9.81 -6.44 7.88
N TYR A 59 -10.11 -5.46 7.02
CA TYR A 59 -10.72 -5.71 5.71
C TYR A 59 -9.88 -6.67 4.86
N LEU A 60 -8.56 -6.43 4.77
CA LEU A 60 -7.65 -7.30 4.05
C LEU A 60 -7.56 -8.71 4.65
N LYS A 61 -7.75 -8.83 5.96
CA LYS A 61 -7.66 -10.12 6.65
C LYS A 61 -8.93 -10.96 6.53
N TYR A 62 -10.10 -10.32 6.56
CA TYR A 62 -11.37 -11.03 6.76
C TYR A 62 -12.37 -10.87 5.63
N ASP A 63 -12.22 -9.86 4.77
CA ASP A 63 -13.30 -9.45 3.84
C ASP A 63 -12.86 -9.41 2.38
N VAL A 64 -11.59 -9.13 2.08
CA VAL A 64 -11.13 -9.02 0.69
C VAL A 64 -11.18 -10.37 -0.04
N SER A 65 -11.81 -10.40 -1.21
CA SER A 65 -11.77 -11.58 -2.08
C SER A 65 -10.40 -11.72 -2.73
N LYS A 66 -9.79 -12.91 -2.64
CA LYS A 66 -8.49 -13.14 -3.26
C LYS A 66 -8.59 -13.07 -4.78
N TYR A 67 -7.62 -12.39 -5.40
CA TYR A 67 -7.53 -12.21 -6.85
C TYR A 67 -8.72 -11.50 -7.49
N ASP A 68 -9.48 -10.73 -6.70
CA ASP A 68 -10.53 -9.85 -7.22
C ASP A 68 -9.99 -8.97 -8.36
N GLY A 69 -10.68 -8.99 -9.50
CA GLY A 69 -10.29 -8.28 -10.72
C GLY A 69 -9.14 -8.92 -11.54
N HIS A 70 -8.68 -10.12 -11.21
CA HIS A 70 -7.62 -10.79 -11.98
C HIS A 70 -8.17 -11.45 -13.26
N LYS A 71 -7.72 -10.98 -14.43
CA LYS A 71 -8.22 -11.38 -15.76
C LYS A 71 -8.25 -12.90 -16.01
N TYR A 72 -7.33 -13.65 -15.41
CA TYR A 72 -7.13 -15.07 -15.67
C TYR A 72 -7.50 -16.00 -14.50
N ILE A 73 -7.91 -15.46 -13.34
CA ILE A 73 -8.28 -16.26 -12.17
C ILE A 73 -9.77 -16.02 -11.92
N GLN A 74 -10.59 -17.01 -12.28
CA GLN A 74 -12.06 -16.90 -12.26
C GLN A 74 -12.73 -17.72 -11.15
N SER A 75 -11.97 -18.49 -10.37
CA SER A 75 -12.51 -19.28 -9.26
C SER A 75 -12.45 -18.50 -7.94
N GLU A 76 -13.43 -18.73 -7.06
CA GLU A 76 -13.40 -18.22 -5.69
C GLU A 76 -12.21 -18.82 -4.93
N GLN A 77 -11.16 -18.03 -4.72
CA GLN A 77 -9.92 -18.45 -4.05
C GLN A 77 -9.97 -18.24 -2.52
N GLY A 78 -11.18 -18.01 -2.01
CA GLY A 78 -11.46 -17.71 -0.61
C GLY A 78 -11.29 -16.24 -0.25
N ILE A 79 -11.67 -15.93 0.99
CA ILE A 79 -11.70 -14.58 1.54
C ILE A 79 -10.46 -14.38 2.43
N GLY A 80 -9.91 -13.18 2.44
CA GLY A 80 -8.84 -12.75 3.32
C GLY A 80 -7.44 -13.09 2.82
N LEU A 81 -6.50 -12.17 3.01
CA LEU A 81 -5.09 -12.36 2.72
C LEU A 81 -4.37 -13.05 3.89
N SER A 82 -3.23 -13.67 3.58
CA SER A 82 -2.34 -14.19 4.62
C SER A 82 -1.69 -13.05 5.39
N ASP A 83 -1.35 -13.28 6.66
CA ASP A 83 -0.63 -12.28 7.48
C ASP A 83 0.69 -11.87 6.83
N THR A 84 1.36 -12.82 6.19
CA THR A 84 2.58 -12.56 5.42
C THR A 84 2.34 -11.56 4.29
N THR A 85 1.28 -11.75 3.50
CA THR A 85 0.92 -10.84 2.41
C THR A 85 0.58 -9.44 2.92
N ILE A 86 -0.20 -9.34 3.99
CA ILE A 86 -0.56 -8.07 4.63
C ILE A 86 0.70 -7.36 5.12
N ASN A 87 1.58 -8.07 5.83
CA ASN A 87 2.82 -7.51 6.35
C ASN A 87 3.78 -7.03 5.25
N ILE A 88 3.86 -7.73 4.11
CA ILE A 88 4.66 -7.29 2.96
C ILE A 88 4.16 -5.93 2.45
N ARG A 89 2.84 -5.79 2.24
CA ARG A 89 2.24 -4.53 1.79
C ARG A 89 2.51 -3.40 2.78
N PHE A 90 2.26 -3.63 4.08
CA PHE A 90 2.44 -2.62 5.12
C PHE A 90 3.92 -2.25 5.39
N ARG A 91 4.87 -3.14 5.07
CA ARG A 91 6.31 -2.80 5.17
C ARG A 91 6.70 -1.64 4.27
N VAL A 92 6.19 -1.61 3.03
CA VAL A 92 6.44 -0.50 2.09
C VAL A 92 5.86 0.79 2.65
N TYR A 93 4.61 0.74 3.14
CA TYR A 93 3.98 1.90 3.78
C TYR A 93 4.80 2.43 4.94
N ARG A 94 5.24 1.56 5.85
CA ARG A 94 6.11 1.96 6.97
C ARG A 94 7.39 2.64 6.49
N ALA A 95 8.02 2.11 5.43
CA ALA A 95 9.22 2.71 4.86
C ALA A 95 8.95 4.09 4.23
N MET A 96 7.79 4.28 3.60
CA MET A 96 7.35 5.57 3.06
C MET A 96 7.10 6.61 4.15
N PHE A 97 6.36 6.26 5.20
CA PHE A 97 6.11 7.17 6.33
C PHE A 97 7.40 7.52 7.07
N ASN A 98 8.31 6.57 7.24
CA ASN A 98 9.65 6.87 7.80
C ASN A 98 10.44 7.83 6.90
N PHE A 99 10.31 7.70 5.57
CA PHE A 99 10.92 8.64 4.64
C PHE A 99 10.32 10.04 4.82
N PHE A 100 8.99 10.17 4.81
CA PHE A 100 8.32 11.47 4.99
C PHE A 100 8.68 12.14 6.31
N GLN A 101 8.72 11.38 7.41
CA GLN A 101 9.11 11.88 8.72
C GLN A 101 10.56 12.41 8.73
N ARG A 102 11.47 11.74 8.00
CA ARG A 102 12.88 12.13 7.93
C ARG A 102 13.11 13.35 7.04
N GLU A 103 12.28 13.55 6.03
CA GLU A 103 12.31 14.72 5.15
C GLU A 103 11.45 15.89 5.68
N ASP A 104 10.96 15.81 6.92
CA ASP A 104 10.08 16.82 7.56
C ASP A 104 8.81 17.14 6.76
N LEU A 105 8.25 16.13 6.07
CA LEU A 105 7.00 16.26 5.30
C LEU A 105 5.76 15.91 6.11
N ILE A 106 5.93 15.26 7.27
CA ILE A 106 4.89 14.91 8.27
C ILE A 106 5.44 14.96 9.70
#